data_AF-A0A7S0FSR0-F1
#
_entry.id   AF-A0A7S0FSR0-F1
#
_cell.length_a   1.000
_cell.length_b   1.000
_cell.length_c   1.000
_cell.angle_alpha   90.00
_cell.angle_beta   90.00
_cell.angle_gamma   90.00
#
_symmetry.space_group_name_H-M   'P 1'
#
loop_
_entity.id
_entity.type
_entity.pdbx_description
1 polymer ?
#
loop_
_entity_poly.entity_id
_entity_poly.type
_entity_poly.pdbx_seq_one_letter_code
_entity_poly.pdbx_strand_id
1 'polypeptide(L)'
;MGFPTTCGCPPLIDYLVCDKITIPYHLRQYYSERLLYMPNCFFVNSHRFLPTNGMNDSYFREVPRGEIGLPEDGFIFCAHHRSDKLDPRTFRSWLQALTRVPASYLWVLTAGEEMEQNLRAIASGEFGLEENRLIFCKKVPRSDHLLRLRLADLFLDTPAYNAHTTGCDSLVNGIPMVSLLRLHVVPTNENDVDTEKMPSRVGASFLRTLDLNELIATDMAEYEDIMVRCATDAQWYNNVKERLRINRFASPLFDTDRWMKTWEAGLKDVVAKDDITDTLHIVER
;
A
#
# COMPACT_ATOMS: atom_id res chain seq x y z
N MET A 1 -0.53 9.00 13.07
CA MET A 1 -1.28 8.62 11.85
C MET A 1 -1.21 9.69 10.76
N GLY A 2 -1.64 10.92 11.00
CA GLY A 2 -1.66 11.98 9.96
C GLY A 2 -0.27 12.39 9.44
N PHE A 3 0.78 12.11 10.20
CA PHE A 3 2.18 12.29 9.82
C PHE A 3 2.93 10.98 10.11
N PRO A 4 3.49 10.27 9.11
CA PRO A 4 4.06 8.94 9.29
C PRO A 4 5.55 8.99 9.65
N THR A 5 5.96 9.87 10.55
CA THR A 5 7.35 9.95 11.06
C THR A 5 7.38 10.70 12.39
N THR A 6 8.54 10.75 13.04
CA THR A 6 8.80 11.52 14.27
C THR A 6 8.56 13.02 14.06
N CYS A 7 8.05 13.71 15.08
CA CYS A 7 8.00 15.17 15.13
C CYS A 7 9.36 15.79 15.42
N GLY A 8 10.32 15.01 15.97
CA GLY A 8 11.66 15.48 16.32
C GLY A 8 11.69 16.58 17.38
N CYS A 9 10.62 16.75 18.16
CA CYS A 9 10.40 17.92 19.01
C CYS A 9 10.07 17.54 20.45
N PRO A 10 10.96 16.83 21.19
CA PRO A 10 10.72 16.59 22.61
C PRO A 10 10.83 17.91 23.41
N PRO A 11 9.97 18.15 24.42
CA PRO A 11 8.92 17.29 24.96
C PRO A 11 7.50 17.59 24.41
N LEU A 12 7.35 18.18 23.22
CA LEU A 12 6.05 18.65 22.71
C LEU A 12 5.08 17.48 22.41
N ILE A 13 5.61 16.33 22.01
CA ILE A 13 4.83 15.13 21.72
C ILE A 13 5.46 13.96 22.47
N ASP A 14 4.71 13.39 23.41
CA ASP A 14 5.21 12.32 24.29
C ASP A 14 5.23 10.95 23.60
N TYR A 15 4.18 10.64 22.82
CA TYR A 15 3.96 9.32 22.25
C TYR A 15 3.68 9.35 20.75
N LEU A 16 4.21 8.33 20.06
CA LEU A 16 3.89 8.00 18.68
C LEU A 16 3.26 6.62 18.59
N VAL A 17 2.09 6.55 17.95
CA VAL A 17 1.35 5.29 17.72
C VAL A 17 1.89 4.60 16.47
N CYS A 18 2.35 3.35 16.63
CA CYS A 18 2.97 2.56 15.56
C CYS A 18 2.66 1.07 15.71
N ASP A 19 3.29 0.23 14.89
CA ASP A 19 3.30 -1.22 15.03
C ASP A 19 4.71 -1.79 14.78
N LYS A 20 4.90 -3.07 15.09
CA LYS A 20 6.22 -3.73 15.04
C LYS A 20 6.78 -3.83 13.62
N ILE A 21 5.95 -3.67 12.59
CA ILE A 21 6.38 -3.71 11.19
C ILE A 21 6.84 -2.33 10.75
N THR A 22 6.07 -1.29 11.04
CA THR A 22 6.33 0.10 10.66
C THR A 22 7.50 0.71 11.42
N ILE A 23 7.65 0.41 12.72
CA ILE A 23 8.81 0.81 13.51
C ILE A 23 9.33 -0.41 14.29
N PRO A 24 10.17 -1.26 13.67
CA PRO A 24 10.80 -2.37 14.40
C PRO A 24 11.78 -1.83 15.46
N TYR A 25 12.11 -2.66 16.46
CA TYR A 25 12.89 -2.24 17.63
C TYR A 25 14.22 -1.54 17.31
N HIS A 26 14.92 -1.95 16.25
CA HIS A 26 16.22 -1.38 15.87
C HIS A 26 16.13 0.05 15.30
N LEU A 27 14.94 0.48 14.83
CA LEU A 27 14.71 1.82 14.28
C LEU A 27 14.20 2.81 15.32
N ARG A 28 13.85 2.33 16.51
CA ARG A 28 13.32 3.16 17.61
C ARG A 28 14.20 4.35 17.96
N GLN A 29 15.53 4.20 17.86
CA GLN A 29 16.51 5.26 18.16
C GLN A 29 16.34 6.52 17.28
N TYR A 30 15.65 6.42 16.14
CA TYR A 30 15.39 7.54 15.24
C TYR A 30 14.11 8.32 15.57
N TYR A 31 13.38 7.92 16.62
CA TYR A 31 12.13 8.57 17.04
C TYR A 31 12.32 9.21 18.41
N SER A 32 11.98 10.50 18.51
CA SER A 32 12.05 11.24 19.78
C SER A 32 10.96 10.84 20.76
N GLU A 33 9.81 10.42 20.23
CA GLU A 33 8.63 10.03 21.00
C GLU A 33 8.78 8.63 21.58
N ARG A 34 8.14 8.39 22.72
CA ARG A 34 7.92 7.04 23.22
C ARG A 34 6.99 6.30 22.26
N LEU A 35 7.22 5.02 22.06
CA LEU A 35 6.45 4.26 21.08
C LEU A 35 5.29 3.51 21.76
N LEU A 36 4.08 3.76 21.28
CA LEU A 36 2.88 3.00 21.63
C LEU A 36 2.55 2.02 20.50
N TYR A 37 2.88 0.75 20.72
CA TYR A 37 2.74 -0.32 19.75
C TYR A 37 1.33 -0.91 19.76
N MET A 38 0.65 -0.76 18.63
CA MET A 38 -0.53 -1.53 18.29
C MET A 38 -0.11 -2.98 17.95
N PRO A 39 -0.88 -4.01 18.36
CA PRO A 39 -0.49 -5.41 18.26
C PRO A 39 -0.46 -5.94 16.82
N ASN A 40 -1.29 -5.38 15.93
CA ASN A 40 -1.42 -5.84 14.54
C ASN A 40 -0.94 -4.77 13.56
N CYS A 41 -1.75 -3.75 13.33
CA CYS A 41 -1.46 -2.62 12.45
C CYS A 41 -1.80 -1.31 13.17
N PHE A 42 -0.94 -0.29 13.02
CA PHE A 42 -1.19 1.03 13.61
C PHE A 42 -2.30 1.81 12.89
N PHE A 43 -2.56 1.47 11.62
CA PHE A 43 -3.47 2.20 10.76
C PHE A 43 -4.92 1.80 11.04
N VAL A 44 -5.79 2.79 11.24
CA VAL A 44 -7.23 2.58 11.34
C VAL A 44 -7.95 3.21 10.17
N ASN A 45 -9.09 2.64 9.83
CA ASN A 45 -9.94 3.10 8.77
C ASN A 45 -11.42 2.85 9.10
N SER A 46 -12.32 3.49 8.35
CA SER A 46 -13.78 3.37 8.51
C SER A 46 -14.45 2.60 7.37
N HIS A 47 -13.69 1.80 6.61
CA HIS A 47 -14.23 1.15 5.41
C HIS A 47 -15.34 0.14 5.70
N ARG A 48 -15.34 -0.48 6.88
CA ARG A 48 -16.43 -1.34 7.36
C ARG A 48 -17.80 -0.64 7.35
N PHE A 49 -17.82 0.68 7.48
CA PHE A 49 -19.03 1.50 7.47
C PHE A 49 -19.34 2.11 6.10
N LEU A 50 -18.56 1.78 5.06
CA LEU A 50 -18.93 2.19 3.71
C LEU A 50 -20.15 1.39 3.25
N PRO A 51 -21.09 2.02 2.51
CA PRO A 51 -22.25 1.34 1.94
C PRO A 51 -21.88 0.12 1.09
N THR A 52 -20.64 0.09 0.58
CA THR A 52 -20.08 -0.97 -0.24
C THR A 52 -19.71 -2.26 0.51
N ASN A 53 -19.55 -2.21 1.83
CA ASN A 53 -19.06 -3.36 2.63
C ASN A 53 -20.16 -4.28 3.18
N GLY A 54 -21.43 -4.05 2.81
CA GLY A 54 -22.57 -4.92 3.14
C GLY A 54 -23.43 -5.32 1.94
N MET A 55 -23.05 -4.89 0.73
CA MET A 55 -23.69 -5.31 -0.51
C MET A 55 -22.92 -6.50 -1.06
N ASN A 56 -23.62 -7.61 -1.37
CA ASN A 56 -23.05 -8.64 -2.24
C ASN A 56 -22.46 -7.94 -3.47
N ASP A 57 -21.29 -8.39 -3.95
CA ASP A 57 -20.66 -7.86 -5.16
C ASP A 57 -21.64 -7.79 -6.35
N SER A 58 -22.72 -8.57 -6.31
CA SER A 58 -23.86 -8.58 -7.25
C SER A 58 -24.70 -7.30 -7.35
N TYR A 59 -24.61 -6.36 -6.40
CA TYR A 59 -25.43 -5.12 -6.42
C TYR A 59 -24.74 -3.92 -7.09
N PHE A 60 -23.45 -4.04 -7.37
CA PHE A 60 -22.75 -3.00 -8.11
C PHE A 60 -22.90 -3.26 -9.59
N ARG A 61 -23.41 -2.28 -10.32
CA ARG A 61 -23.34 -2.29 -11.78
C ARG A 61 -21.85 -2.36 -12.14
N GLU A 62 -21.42 -3.48 -12.69
CA GLU A 62 -20.10 -3.60 -13.30
C GLU A 62 -20.06 -2.55 -14.43
N VAL A 63 -19.29 -1.49 -14.20
CA VAL A 63 -18.95 -0.54 -15.27
C VAL A 63 -17.92 -1.27 -16.13
N PRO A 64 -18.22 -1.58 -17.41
CA PRO A 64 -17.25 -2.18 -18.31
C PRO A 64 -15.98 -1.32 -18.37
N ARG A 65 -14.81 -1.96 -18.53
CA ARG A 65 -13.53 -1.26 -18.56
C ARG A 65 -13.50 -0.21 -19.67
N GLY A 66 -14.11 -0.52 -20.82
CA GLY A 66 -14.19 0.38 -21.97
C GLY A 66 -14.95 1.68 -21.69
N GLU A 67 -15.93 1.70 -20.78
CA GLU A 67 -16.68 2.93 -20.45
C GLU A 67 -15.79 4.00 -19.80
N ILE A 68 -14.67 3.61 -19.18
CA ILE A 68 -13.73 4.53 -18.53
C ILE A 68 -12.36 4.60 -19.23
N GLY A 69 -12.28 4.08 -20.48
CA GLY A 69 -11.06 4.12 -21.29
C GLY A 69 -10.00 3.09 -20.89
N LEU A 70 -10.39 2.02 -20.17
CA LEU A 70 -9.52 0.86 -19.94
C LEU A 70 -9.77 -0.21 -21.02
N PRO A 71 -8.73 -0.97 -21.41
CA PRO A 71 -8.86 -2.16 -22.24
C PRO A 71 -9.78 -3.20 -21.58
N GLU A 72 -10.66 -3.83 -22.35
CA GLU A 72 -11.52 -4.91 -21.86
C GLU A 72 -10.68 -6.14 -21.46
N ASP A 73 -9.68 -6.47 -22.28
CA ASP A 73 -8.76 -7.59 -22.06
C ASP A 73 -7.41 -7.13 -21.50
N GLY A 74 -6.72 -8.04 -20.82
CA GLY A 74 -5.38 -7.83 -20.28
C GLY A 74 -5.34 -7.43 -18.81
N PHE A 75 -4.12 -7.42 -18.27
CA PHE A 75 -3.87 -7.24 -16.85
C PHE A 75 -3.63 -5.76 -16.51
N ILE A 76 -4.43 -5.18 -15.62
CA ILE A 76 -4.36 -3.77 -15.24
C ILE A 76 -3.57 -3.62 -13.93
N PHE A 77 -2.32 -3.17 -14.05
CA PHE A 77 -1.57 -2.68 -12.91
C PHE A 77 -2.01 -1.25 -12.57
N CYS A 78 -2.35 -0.99 -11.31
CA CYS A 78 -2.88 0.30 -10.87
C CYS A 78 -1.92 1.00 -9.91
N ALA A 79 -1.62 2.26 -10.20
CA ALA A 79 -0.75 3.12 -9.41
C ALA A 79 -1.42 4.48 -9.17
N HIS A 80 -2.53 4.47 -8.42
CA HIS A 80 -3.28 5.69 -8.08
C HIS A 80 -2.68 6.45 -6.88
N HIS A 81 -1.42 6.86 -7.02
CA HIS A 81 -0.72 7.66 -6.01
C HIS A 81 -0.75 9.15 -6.38
N ARG A 82 -0.43 9.99 -5.40
CA ARG A 82 0.02 11.35 -5.73
C ARG A 82 1.38 11.26 -6.44
N SER A 83 1.63 12.17 -7.38
CA SER A 83 2.85 12.17 -8.19
C SER A 83 4.14 12.28 -7.38
N ASP A 84 4.12 12.95 -6.22
CA ASP A 84 5.29 13.09 -5.34
C ASP A 84 5.75 11.78 -4.67
N LYS A 85 4.95 10.70 -4.75
CA LYS A 85 5.34 9.37 -4.28
C LYS A 85 5.99 8.51 -5.35
N LEU A 86 5.86 8.90 -6.62
CA LEU A 86 6.41 8.16 -7.74
C LEU A 86 7.83 8.65 -8.01
N ASP A 87 8.82 7.82 -7.67
CA ASP A 87 10.21 8.09 -8.03
C ASP A 87 10.61 7.36 -9.33
N PRO A 88 11.64 7.86 -10.06
CA PRO A 88 12.02 7.28 -11.34
C PRO A 88 12.44 5.81 -11.29
N ARG A 89 12.97 5.32 -10.16
CA ARG A 89 13.45 3.94 -10.04
C ARG A 89 12.27 2.98 -9.95
N THR A 90 11.31 3.31 -9.09
CA THR A 90 10.04 2.57 -8.98
C THR A 90 9.30 2.53 -10.32
N PHE A 91 9.21 3.66 -11.02
CA PHE A 91 8.56 3.70 -12.32
C PHE A 91 9.24 2.81 -13.37
N ARG A 92 10.57 2.87 -13.49
CA ARG A 92 11.35 2.02 -14.40
C ARG A 92 11.18 0.54 -14.10
N SER A 93 11.15 0.17 -12.83
CA SER A 93 10.88 -1.21 -12.41
C SER A 93 9.50 -1.70 -12.85
N TRP A 94 8.47 -0.85 -12.75
CA TRP A 94 7.15 -1.18 -13.28
C TRP A 94 7.18 -1.38 -14.80
N LEU A 95 7.88 -0.51 -15.54
CA LEU A 95 8.02 -0.65 -16.98
C LEU A 95 8.75 -1.94 -17.35
N GLN A 96 9.81 -2.30 -16.62
CA GLN A 96 10.53 -3.56 -16.79
C GLN A 96 9.59 -4.76 -16.63
N ALA A 97 8.74 -4.77 -15.59
CA ALA A 97 7.71 -5.80 -15.42
C ALA A 97 6.67 -5.80 -16.57
N LEU A 98 6.25 -4.62 -17.05
CA LEU A 98 5.34 -4.50 -18.19
C LEU A 98 5.92 -5.09 -19.49
N THR A 99 7.23 -4.98 -19.74
CA THR A 99 7.86 -5.62 -20.92
C THR A 99 7.77 -7.15 -20.87
N ARG A 100 7.71 -7.73 -19.67
CA ARG A 100 7.61 -9.18 -19.43
C ARG A 100 6.18 -9.70 -19.53
N VAL A 101 5.18 -8.81 -19.58
CA VAL A 101 3.75 -9.14 -19.66
C VAL A 101 3.11 -8.38 -20.83
N PRO A 102 3.12 -8.94 -22.05
CA PRO A 102 2.68 -8.21 -23.25
C PRO A 102 1.25 -7.65 -23.19
N ALA A 103 0.30 -8.42 -22.63
CA ALA A 103 -1.09 -8.03 -22.48
C ALA A 103 -1.36 -7.42 -21.09
N SER A 104 -0.64 -6.36 -20.74
CA SER A 104 -0.83 -5.64 -19.45
C SER A 104 -0.75 -4.13 -19.61
N TYR A 105 -1.36 -3.37 -18.71
CA TYR A 105 -1.43 -1.92 -18.80
C TYR A 105 -1.12 -1.31 -17.44
N LEU A 106 -0.45 -0.16 -17.44
CA LEU A 106 -0.19 0.62 -16.24
C LEU A 106 -1.17 1.79 -16.18
N TRP A 107 -2.02 1.78 -15.16
CA TRP A 107 -3.04 2.79 -14.92
C TRP A 107 -2.63 3.76 -13.82
N VAL A 108 -2.35 5.00 -14.19
CA VAL A 108 -1.71 6.01 -13.33
C VAL A 108 -2.62 7.20 -13.08
N LEU A 109 -2.61 7.74 -11.87
CA LEU A 109 -3.27 9.01 -11.57
C LEU A 109 -2.42 10.17 -12.14
N THR A 110 -2.99 10.96 -13.06
CA THR A 110 -2.27 12.09 -13.67
C THR A 110 -2.18 13.30 -12.72
N ALA A 111 -1.03 13.97 -12.75
CA ALA A 111 -0.85 15.30 -12.16
C ALA A 111 -0.92 16.44 -13.20
N GLY A 112 -1.13 16.12 -14.48
CA GLY A 112 -1.14 17.06 -15.59
C GLY A 112 -0.42 16.53 -16.83
N GLU A 113 -0.62 17.19 -17.96
CA GLU A 113 -0.13 16.73 -19.29
C GLU A 113 1.39 16.56 -19.34
N GLU A 114 2.15 17.42 -18.64
CA GLU A 114 3.62 17.34 -18.58
C GLU A 114 4.08 16.03 -17.94
N MET A 115 3.44 15.60 -16.84
CA MET A 115 3.73 14.31 -16.23
C MET A 115 3.45 13.17 -17.20
N GLU A 116 2.32 13.20 -17.92
CA GLU A 116 1.98 12.13 -18.86
C GLU A 116 2.97 12.07 -20.02
N GLN A 117 3.37 13.21 -20.58
CA GLN A 117 4.37 13.29 -21.65
C GLN A 117 5.72 12.73 -21.18
N ASN A 118 6.17 13.11 -19.98
CA ASN A 118 7.43 12.62 -19.42
C ASN A 118 7.41 11.10 -19.20
N LEU A 119 6.33 10.57 -18.63
CA LEU A 119 6.20 9.13 -18.39
C LEU A 119 6.09 8.32 -19.69
N ARG A 120 5.37 8.82 -20.70
CA ARG A 120 5.32 8.20 -22.03
C ARG A 120 6.68 8.23 -22.73
N ALA A 121 7.41 9.34 -22.63
CA ALA A 121 8.75 9.47 -23.21
C ALA A 121 9.73 8.46 -22.61
N ILE A 122 9.71 8.26 -21.29
CA ILE A 122 10.52 7.23 -20.61
C ILE A 122 10.09 5.83 -21.07
N ALA A 123 8.79 5.53 -21.07
CA ALA A 123 8.27 4.21 -21.45
C ALA A 123 8.63 3.81 -22.90
N SER A 124 8.46 4.73 -23.84
CA SER A 124 8.79 4.50 -25.24
C SER A 124 10.30 4.52 -25.49
N GLY A 125 11.01 5.52 -24.95
CA GLY A 125 12.43 5.73 -25.22
C GLY A 125 13.36 4.70 -24.56
N GLU A 126 13.07 4.28 -23.32
CA GLU A 126 13.94 3.36 -22.58
C GLU A 126 13.49 1.89 -22.70
N PHE A 127 12.19 1.63 -22.87
CA PHE A 127 11.63 0.26 -22.84
C PHE A 127 10.90 -0.15 -24.13
N GLY A 128 10.77 0.75 -25.11
CA GLY A 128 10.07 0.46 -26.37
C GLY A 128 8.58 0.13 -26.18
N LEU A 129 7.96 0.57 -25.09
CA LEU A 129 6.55 0.32 -24.81
C LEU A 129 5.66 1.25 -25.65
N GLU A 130 4.60 0.68 -26.24
CA GLU A 130 3.57 1.44 -26.95
C GLU A 130 2.86 2.44 -26.01
N GLU A 131 2.51 3.61 -26.53
CA GLU A 131 1.90 4.69 -25.72
C GLU A 131 0.58 4.28 -25.05
N ASN A 132 -0.17 3.36 -25.67
CA ASN A 132 -1.44 2.83 -25.16
C ASN A 132 -1.26 1.91 -23.92
N ARG A 133 -0.03 1.48 -23.60
CA ARG A 133 0.28 0.66 -22.41
C ARG A 133 0.19 1.48 -21.11
N LEU A 134 0.28 2.80 -21.21
CA LEU A 134 0.17 3.74 -20.10
C LEU A 134 -1.16 4.50 -20.19
N ILE A 135 -2.04 4.25 -19.23
CA ILE A 135 -3.37 4.86 -19.19
C ILE A 135 -3.41 5.83 -18.02
N PHE A 136 -3.93 7.02 -18.25
CA PHE A 136 -3.98 8.08 -17.26
C PHE A 136 -5.42 8.37 -16.84
N CYS A 137 -5.65 8.51 -15.54
CA CYS A 137 -6.94 8.95 -15.02
C CYS A 137 -6.81 10.20 -14.14
N LYS A 138 -7.87 11.02 -14.14
CA LYS A 138 -7.97 12.21 -13.28
C LYS A 138 -8.44 11.83 -11.88
N LYS A 139 -8.26 12.73 -10.93
CA LYS A 139 -8.84 12.60 -9.60
C LYS A 139 -10.36 12.72 -9.68
N VAL A 140 -11.06 11.87 -8.95
CA VAL A 140 -12.53 11.81 -8.89
C VAL A 140 -12.98 11.82 -7.43
N PRO A 141 -14.26 12.08 -7.13
CA PRO A 141 -14.81 11.90 -5.80
C PRO A 141 -14.48 10.52 -5.22
N ARG A 142 -14.34 10.42 -3.90
CA ARG A 142 -13.90 9.18 -3.24
C ARG A 142 -14.80 7.98 -3.56
N SER A 143 -16.11 8.17 -3.64
CA SER A 143 -17.06 7.10 -4.04
C SER A 143 -16.68 6.48 -5.37
N ASP A 144 -16.43 7.34 -6.36
CA ASP A 144 -16.15 6.94 -7.74
C ASP A 144 -14.75 6.34 -7.86
N HIS A 145 -13.80 6.85 -7.05
CA HIS A 145 -12.47 6.27 -6.93
C HIS A 145 -12.53 4.82 -6.43
N LEU A 146 -13.31 4.55 -5.38
CA LEU A 146 -13.44 3.19 -4.82
C LEU A 146 -14.10 2.24 -5.83
N LEU A 147 -15.12 2.70 -6.55
CA LEU A 147 -15.79 1.91 -7.59
C LEU A 147 -14.84 1.56 -8.75
N ARG A 148 -14.17 2.56 -9.32
CA ARG A 148 -13.26 2.33 -10.45
C ARG A 148 -12.04 1.50 -10.07
N LEU A 149 -11.60 1.56 -8.81
CA LEU A 149 -10.43 0.82 -8.34
C LEU A 149 -10.63 -0.69 -8.51
N ARG A 150 -11.87 -1.19 -8.42
CA ARG A 150 -12.23 -2.60 -8.67
C ARG A 150 -11.95 -3.09 -10.09
N LEU A 151 -11.70 -2.18 -11.03
CA LEU A 151 -11.38 -2.50 -12.42
C LEU A 151 -9.90 -2.84 -12.62
N ALA A 152 -9.06 -2.53 -11.62
CA ALA A 152 -7.65 -2.93 -11.61
C ALA A 152 -7.48 -4.40 -11.19
N ASP A 153 -6.40 -5.02 -11.64
CA ASP A 153 -6.06 -6.39 -11.25
C ASP A 153 -5.09 -6.42 -10.07
N LEU A 154 -4.07 -5.55 -10.05
CA LEU A 154 -3.07 -5.44 -8.98
C LEU A 154 -2.76 -3.98 -8.68
N PHE A 155 -2.71 -3.61 -7.41
CA PHE A 155 -2.27 -2.28 -6.98
C PHE A 155 -0.75 -2.27 -6.71
N LEU A 156 -0.02 -1.36 -7.34
CA LEU A 156 1.42 -1.22 -7.19
C LEU A 156 1.72 -0.23 -6.07
N ASP A 157 2.35 -0.66 -4.98
CA ASP A 157 2.81 0.26 -3.93
C ASP A 157 4.08 1.01 -4.37
N THR A 158 4.36 2.16 -3.77
CA THR A 158 5.60 2.92 -3.99
C THR A 158 6.58 2.67 -2.83
N PRO A 159 7.70 1.93 -3.04
CA PRO A 159 8.58 1.50 -1.96
C PRO A 159 9.15 2.62 -1.07
N ALA A 160 9.54 3.75 -1.66
CA ALA A 160 10.15 4.85 -0.89
C ALA A 160 9.16 5.55 0.04
N TYR A 161 7.88 5.59 -0.33
CA TYR A 161 6.80 6.16 0.47
C TYR A 161 5.50 5.47 0.07
N ASN A 162 5.00 4.55 0.88
CA ASN A 162 3.90 3.67 0.49
C ASN A 162 2.58 4.42 0.28
N ALA A 163 1.68 3.74 -0.41
CA ALA A 163 0.25 3.93 -0.31
C ALA A 163 -0.22 3.60 1.10
N HIS A 164 -0.73 4.64 1.77
CA HIS A 164 -1.37 4.52 3.06
C HIS A 164 -2.87 4.33 2.81
N THR A 165 -3.63 5.42 2.75
CA THR A 165 -5.08 5.39 2.49
C THR A 165 -5.43 4.65 1.19
N THR A 166 -4.73 4.93 0.08
CA THR A 166 -5.02 4.31 -1.23
C THR A 166 -4.71 2.82 -1.29
N GLY A 167 -3.75 2.34 -0.50
CA GLY A 167 -3.42 0.91 -0.40
C GLY A 167 -4.44 0.19 0.49
N CYS A 168 -4.91 0.86 1.54
CA CYS A 168 -6.06 0.38 2.31
C CYS A 168 -7.35 0.36 1.45
N ASP A 169 -7.57 1.36 0.60
CA ASP A 169 -8.70 1.45 -0.34
C ASP A 169 -8.67 0.29 -1.34
N SER A 170 -7.50 -0.11 -1.87
CA SER A 170 -7.38 -1.23 -2.81
C SER A 170 -7.70 -2.58 -2.14
N LEU A 171 -7.08 -2.84 -0.99
CA LEU A 171 -7.25 -4.09 -0.25
C LEU A 171 -8.71 -4.30 0.19
N VAL A 172 -9.39 -3.26 0.68
CA VAL A 172 -10.80 -3.37 1.07
C VAL A 172 -11.74 -3.53 -0.12
N ASN A 173 -11.33 -3.08 -1.31
CA ASN A 173 -12.07 -3.33 -2.55
C ASN A 173 -11.69 -4.66 -3.21
N GLY A 174 -10.83 -5.47 -2.58
CA GLY A 174 -10.47 -6.79 -3.06
C GLY A 174 -9.40 -6.82 -4.12
N ILE A 175 -8.68 -5.72 -4.29
CA ILE A 175 -7.56 -5.64 -5.21
C ILE A 175 -6.29 -5.88 -4.39
N PRO A 176 -5.57 -7.00 -4.62
CA PRO A 176 -4.29 -7.23 -3.97
C PRO A 176 -3.31 -6.10 -4.28
N MET A 177 -2.35 -5.87 -3.39
CA MET A 177 -1.26 -4.92 -3.62
C MET A 177 0.09 -5.57 -3.43
N VAL A 178 1.09 -5.19 -4.22
CA VAL A 178 2.49 -5.58 -4.00
C VAL A 178 3.23 -4.46 -3.29
N SER A 179 4.02 -4.78 -2.26
CA SER A 179 4.85 -3.83 -1.51
C SER A 179 6.27 -4.35 -1.38
N LEU A 180 7.20 -3.51 -0.93
CA LEU A 180 8.60 -3.87 -0.74
C LEU A 180 8.99 -3.60 0.70
N LEU A 181 9.56 -4.61 1.36
CA LEU A 181 10.13 -4.51 2.68
C LEU A 181 11.49 -5.20 2.73
N ARG A 182 12.54 -4.40 2.62
CA ARG A 182 13.90 -4.86 2.84
C ARG A 182 14.20 -4.86 4.34
N LEU A 183 14.74 -5.99 4.83
CA LEU A 183 15.19 -6.13 6.20
C LEU A 183 16.71 -6.08 6.26
N HIS A 184 17.26 -5.18 7.08
CA HIS A 184 18.67 -5.19 7.49
C HIS A 184 19.72 -5.03 6.37
N VAL A 185 19.45 -4.19 5.37
CA VAL A 185 20.42 -3.92 4.31
C VAL A 185 20.43 -2.43 3.97
N VAL A 186 21.57 -1.78 4.18
CA VAL A 186 21.86 -0.45 3.63
C VAL A 186 21.81 -0.56 2.10
N PRO A 187 21.09 0.32 1.38
CA PRO A 187 21.08 0.34 -0.08
C PRO A 187 22.51 0.19 -0.62
N THR A 188 22.74 -0.83 -1.43
CA THR A 188 24.08 -1.20 -1.92
C THR A 188 24.40 -0.59 -3.28
N ASN A 189 23.37 -0.10 -3.97
CA ASN A 189 23.45 0.58 -5.24
C ASN A 189 22.32 1.61 -5.38
N GLU A 190 22.40 2.45 -6.40
CA GLU A 190 21.44 3.54 -6.65
C GLU A 190 20.01 3.07 -6.96
N ASN A 191 19.84 1.82 -7.40
CA ASN A 191 18.53 1.22 -7.72
C ASN A 191 17.84 0.64 -6.49
N ASP A 192 18.55 0.49 -5.37
CA ASP A 192 17.95 0.03 -4.12
C ASP A 192 17.09 1.13 -3.47
N VAL A 193 15.99 0.71 -2.87
CA VAL A 193 15.12 1.59 -2.08
C VAL A 193 15.29 1.30 -0.60
N ASP A 194 15.60 2.34 0.16
CA ASP A 194 15.60 2.30 1.61
C ASP A 194 14.17 2.15 2.14
N THR A 195 13.92 1.08 2.87
CA THR A 195 12.63 0.80 3.53
C THR A 195 12.71 0.83 5.05
N GLU A 196 13.70 1.51 5.65
CA GLU A 196 13.80 1.69 7.10
C GLU A 196 12.86 2.80 7.61
N LYS A 197 12.43 3.71 6.74
CA LYS A 197 11.52 4.79 7.11
C LYS A 197 10.13 4.22 7.38
N MET A 198 9.45 4.70 8.44
CA MET A 198 8.05 4.35 8.72
C MET A 198 7.10 4.43 7.51
N PRO A 199 7.12 5.50 6.66
CA PRO A 199 6.19 5.58 5.52
C PRO A 199 6.49 4.54 4.43
N SER A 200 7.66 3.90 4.43
CA SER A 200 8.07 2.87 3.47
C SER A 200 7.65 1.46 3.89
N ARG A 201 6.98 1.30 5.04
CA ARG A 201 6.71 0.01 5.69
C ARG A 201 5.23 -0.25 5.95
N VAL A 202 4.36 0.70 5.56
CA VAL A 202 2.91 0.63 5.82
C VAL A 202 2.24 -0.43 4.94
N GLY A 203 2.63 -0.54 3.66
CA GLY A 203 2.11 -1.58 2.77
C GLY A 203 2.42 -2.97 3.29
N ALA A 204 3.65 -3.21 3.75
CA ALA A 204 4.03 -4.47 4.38
C ALA A 204 3.27 -4.74 5.70
N SER A 205 3.00 -3.71 6.51
CA SER A 205 2.15 -3.85 7.71
C SER A 205 0.74 -4.32 7.35
N PHE A 206 0.13 -3.77 6.29
CA PHE A 206 -1.17 -4.21 5.79
C PHE A 206 -1.14 -5.67 5.33
N LEU A 207 -0.19 -6.01 4.46
CA LEU A 207 -0.08 -7.34 3.86
C LEU A 207 0.17 -8.42 4.91
N ARG A 208 1.02 -8.15 5.92
CA ARG A 208 1.21 -9.07 7.05
C ARG A 208 -0.06 -9.25 7.87
N THR A 209 -0.79 -8.16 8.12
CA THR A 209 -2.05 -8.20 8.88
C THR A 209 -3.14 -8.99 8.14
N LEU A 210 -3.07 -9.04 6.82
CA LEU A 210 -3.99 -9.79 5.94
C LEU A 210 -3.47 -11.20 5.56
N ASP A 211 -2.34 -11.65 6.10
CA ASP A 211 -1.70 -12.92 5.74
C ASP A 211 -1.41 -13.08 4.23
N LEU A 212 -0.93 -11.99 3.62
CA LEU A 212 -0.52 -11.90 2.21
C LEU A 212 1.00 -11.66 2.11
N ASN A 213 1.77 -12.43 2.87
CA ASN A 213 3.22 -12.26 2.98
C ASN A 213 3.94 -12.43 1.65
N GLU A 214 3.41 -13.25 0.75
CA GLU A 214 3.96 -13.48 -0.59
C GLU A 214 3.85 -12.28 -1.56
N LEU A 215 3.18 -11.20 -1.15
CA LEU A 215 3.13 -9.93 -1.89
C LEU A 215 4.09 -8.87 -1.34
N ILE A 216 4.97 -9.26 -0.42
CA ILE A 216 6.00 -8.39 0.17
C ILE A 216 7.35 -8.80 -0.41
N ALA A 217 7.83 -8.05 -1.39
CA ALA A 217 9.16 -8.24 -1.95
C ALA A 217 10.27 -7.81 -0.98
N THR A 218 11.43 -8.43 -1.07
CA THR A 218 12.62 -8.10 -0.28
C THR A 218 13.58 -7.18 -1.03
N ASP A 219 13.46 -7.09 -2.35
CA ASP A 219 14.16 -6.17 -3.22
C ASP A 219 13.33 -5.81 -4.47
N MET A 220 13.88 -4.96 -5.34
CA MET A 220 13.18 -4.51 -6.55
C MET A 220 13.02 -5.61 -7.60
N ALA A 221 13.95 -6.58 -7.67
CA ALA A 221 13.85 -7.67 -8.64
C ALA A 221 12.69 -8.62 -8.26
N GLU A 222 12.58 -8.96 -6.97
CA GLU A 222 11.46 -9.74 -6.45
C GLU A 222 10.14 -8.96 -6.59
N TYR A 223 10.15 -7.64 -6.42
CA TYR A 223 8.97 -6.80 -6.63
C TYR A 223 8.44 -6.93 -8.08
N GLU A 224 9.34 -6.89 -9.07
CA GLU A 224 9.01 -7.12 -10.48
C GLU A 224 8.51 -8.55 -10.71
N ASP A 225 9.18 -9.55 -10.13
CA ASP A 225 8.80 -10.96 -10.26
C ASP A 225 7.40 -11.23 -9.70
N ILE A 226 7.05 -10.62 -8.57
CA ILE A 226 5.69 -10.68 -8.01
C ILE A 226 4.70 -10.03 -8.97
N MET A 227 4.97 -8.85 -9.52
CA MET A 227 4.10 -8.21 -10.52
C MET A 227 3.83 -9.13 -11.71
N VAL A 228 4.90 -9.72 -12.27
CA VAL A 228 4.81 -10.61 -13.43
C VAL A 228 4.06 -11.89 -13.07
N ARG A 229 4.31 -12.47 -11.90
CA ARG A 229 3.63 -13.68 -11.44
C ARG A 229 2.14 -13.46 -11.24
N CYS A 230 1.71 -12.32 -10.68
CA CYS A 230 0.31 -11.95 -10.56
C CYS A 230 -0.41 -11.99 -11.92
N ALA A 231 0.27 -11.59 -12.99
CA ALA A 231 -0.30 -11.52 -14.33
C ALA A 231 -0.18 -12.82 -15.16
N THR A 232 0.71 -13.74 -14.77
CA THR A 232 1.07 -14.92 -15.60
C THR A 232 0.72 -16.26 -14.93
N ASP A 233 0.61 -16.30 -13.60
CA ASP A 233 0.25 -17.49 -12.81
C ASP A 233 -1.15 -17.31 -12.22
N ALA A 234 -2.17 -17.57 -13.04
CA ALA A 234 -3.56 -17.37 -12.66
C ALA A 234 -3.99 -18.23 -11.46
N GLN A 235 -3.46 -19.46 -11.34
CA GLN A 235 -3.79 -20.34 -10.23
C GLN A 235 -3.26 -19.78 -8.91
N TRP A 236 -1.99 -19.40 -8.87
CA TRP A 236 -1.42 -18.76 -7.68
C TRP A 236 -2.14 -17.45 -7.35
N TYR A 237 -2.39 -16.60 -8.35
CA TYR A 237 -3.01 -15.31 -8.11
C TYR A 237 -4.46 -15.41 -7.64
N ASN A 238 -5.22 -16.40 -8.12
CA ASN A 238 -6.57 -16.66 -7.61
C ASN A 238 -6.56 -17.10 -6.13
N ASN A 239 -5.55 -17.86 -5.69
CA ASN A 239 -5.39 -18.19 -4.26
C ASN A 239 -5.08 -16.96 -3.40
N VAL A 240 -4.28 -16.02 -3.93
CA VAL A 240 -4.02 -14.72 -3.28
C VAL A 240 -5.30 -13.90 -3.14
N LYS A 241 -6.07 -13.76 -4.24
CA LYS A 241 -7.36 -13.04 -4.24
C LYS A 241 -8.37 -13.67 -3.29
N GLU A 242 -8.45 -15.00 -3.21
CA GLU A 242 -9.35 -15.68 -2.30
C GLU A 242 -8.98 -15.44 -0.83
N ARG A 243 -7.69 -15.50 -0.49
CA ARG A 243 -7.22 -15.12 0.86
C ARG A 243 -7.58 -13.68 1.20
N LEU A 244 -7.37 -12.74 0.28
CA LEU A 244 -7.79 -11.35 0.50
C LEU A 244 -9.31 -11.23 0.70
N ARG A 245 -10.12 -11.94 -0.09
CA ARG A 245 -11.58 -11.95 0.02
C ARG A 245 -12.04 -12.41 1.41
N ILE A 246 -11.45 -13.48 1.94
CA ILE A 246 -11.75 -14.01 3.28
C ILE A 246 -11.24 -13.05 4.36
N ASN A 247 -9.96 -12.68 4.29
CA ASN A 247 -9.30 -11.91 5.35
C ASN A 247 -9.78 -10.47 5.44
N ARG A 248 -10.41 -9.91 4.40
CA ARG A 248 -11.06 -8.61 4.47
C ARG A 248 -12.11 -8.51 5.58
N PHE A 249 -12.76 -9.63 5.93
CA PHE A 249 -13.79 -9.67 6.98
C PHE A 249 -13.30 -10.32 8.28
N ALA A 250 -12.24 -11.13 8.22
CA ALA A 250 -11.72 -11.87 9.37
C ALA A 250 -10.48 -11.21 10.03
N SER A 251 -9.73 -10.38 9.29
CA SER A 251 -8.50 -9.75 9.77
C SER A 251 -8.78 -8.52 10.64
N PRO A 252 -7.92 -8.22 11.63
CA PRO A 252 -8.01 -6.99 12.41
C PRO A 252 -7.80 -5.70 11.60
N LEU A 253 -7.29 -5.75 10.35
CA LEU A 253 -7.03 -4.53 9.56
C LEU A 253 -8.29 -3.69 9.30
N PHE A 254 -9.45 -4.35 9.14
CA PHE A 254 -10.73 -3.69 8.85
C PHE A 254 -11.71 -3.75 10.04
N ASP A 255 -11.25 -4.20 11.20
CA ASP A 255 -12.04 -4.26 12.43
C ASP A 255 -11.81 -3.01 13.28
N THR A 256 -12.50 -1.93 12.92
CA THR A 256 -12.41 -0.63 13.61
C THR A 256 -12.73 -0.74 15.10
N ASP A 257 -13.71 -1.57 15.49
CA ASP A 257 -14.13 -1.73 16.88
C ASP A 257 -13.04 -2.41 17.70
N ARG A 258 -12.42 -3.46 17.16
CA ARG A 258 -11.27 -4.11 17.79
C ARG A 258 -10.09 -3.14 17.90
N TRP A 259 -9.77 -2.41 16.83
CA TRP A 259 -8.68 -1.42 16.86
C TRP A 259 -8.91 -0.37 17.95
N MET A 260 -10.14 0.14 18.08
CA MET A 260 -10.51 1.16 19.06
C MET A 260 -10.38 0.64 20.50
N LYS A 261 -10.87 -0.57 20.78
CA LYS A 261 -10.71 -1.20 22.11
C LYS A 261 -9.24 -1.40 22.49
N THR A 262 -8.40 -1.80 21.53
CA THR A 262 -6.96 -1.92 21.73
C THR A 262 -6.34 -0.55 21.99
N TRP A 263 -6.70 0.47 21.21
CA TRP A 263 -6.23 1.83 21.41
C TRP A 263 -6.56 2.38 22.81
N GLU A 264 -7.80 2.24 23.26
CA GLU A 264 -8.23 2.64 24.60
C GLU A 264 -7.46 1.92 25.71
N ALA A 265 -7.16 0.63 25.52
CA ALA A 265 -6.35 -0.14 26.46
C ALA A 265 -4.91 0.40 26.52
N GLY A 266 -4.33 0.76 25.37
CA GLY A 266 -3.01 1.40 25.30
C GLY A 266 -2.96 2.75 26.00
N LEU A 267 -3.97 3.59 25.82
CA LEU A 267 -4.09 4.86 26.54
C LEU A 267 -4.18 4.67 28.06
N LYS A 268 -4.95 3.68 28.53
CA LYS A 268 -5.02 3.34 29.96
C LYS A 268 -3.68 2.86 30.51
N ASP A 269 -2.93 2.07 29.73
CA ASP A 269 -1.60 1.60 30.11
C ASP A 269 -0.59 2.75 30.22
N VAL A 270 -0.60 3.66 29.25
CA VAL A 270 0.22 4.88 29.26
C VAL A 270 -0.06 5.70 30.52
N VAL A 271 -1.33 5.97 30.85
CA VAL A 271 -1.69 6.73 32.05
C VAL A 271 -1.30 6.01 33.34
N ALA A 272 -1.42 4.69 33.40
CA ALA A 272 -1.10 3.90 34.59
C ALA A 272 0.41 3.76 34.85
N LYS A 273 1.21 3.82 33.78
CA LYS A 273 2.67 3.62 33.80
C LYS A 273 3.46 4.88 33.52
N ASP A 274 2.87 6.07 33.71
CA ASP A 274 3.53 7.36 33.41
C ASP A 274 4.64 7.70 34.45
N ASP A 275 5.55 6.77 34.63
CA ASP A 275 6.90 7.00 35.13
C ASP A 275 7.75 7.38 33.91
N ILE A 276 8.45 8.51 33.99
CA ILE A 276 9.15 9.19 32.88
C ILE A 276 10.24 8.30 32.23
N THR A 277 10.56 7.18 32.87
CA THR A 277 11.62 6.25 32.48
C THR A 277 11.19 5.19 31.47
N ASP A 278 9.91 4.83 31.38
CA ASP A 278 9.47 3.84 30.41
C ASP A 278 9.27 4.49 29.05
N THR A 279 9.99 3.99 28.06
CA THR A 279 10.06 4.59 26.73
C THR A 279 9.29 3.76 25.70
N LEU A 280 8.68 2.64 26.13
CA LEU A 280 8.05 1.62 25.29
C LEU A 280 6.76 1.10 25.91
N HIS A 281 5.65 1.25 25.20
CA HIS A 281 4.38 0.64 25.59
C HIS A 281 3.89 -0.28 24.48
N ILE A 282 3.64 -1.53 24.83
CA ILE A 282 3.06 -2.52 23.91
C ILE A 282 1.67 -2.82 24.40
N VAL A 283 0.67 -2.60 23.54
CA VAL A 283 -0.70 -3.00 23.86
C VAL A 283 -0.84 -4.49 23.64
N GLU A 284 -0.65 -5.29 24.70
CA GLU A 284 -0.83 -6.74 24.67
C GLU A 284 -2.29 -7.11 24.99
N ARG A 285 -3.20 -7.07 24.00
CA ARG A 285 -4.55 -7.66 24.08
C ARG A 285 -5.09 -8.11 22.72
#